data_AF-T1I8Q1-F1
#
_entry.id   AF-T1I8Q1-F1
#
_cell.length_a   1.000
_cell.length_b   1.000
_cell.length_c   1.000
_cell.angle_alpha   90.00
_cell.angle_beta   90.00
_cell.angle_gamma   90.00
#
_symmetry.space_group_name_H-M   'P 1'
#
loop_
_entity.id
_entity.type
_entity.pdbx_description
1 polymer ?
#
loop_
_entity_poly.entity_id
_entity_poly.type
_entity_poly.pdbx_seq_one_letter_code
_entity_poly.pdbx_strand_id
1 'polypeptide(L)'
;KTYLQCLQINVQRSKLATSQLCEAISRLAVDVVLIQEPFTVNNKVAGFPNYYRIYSREHRKRAAILLTNNEVMALLMQQFSDEDFVCIEINFKNTTFKLVSAYFSIDNSLETDLLKIKRIIKANNLVLSVDTNSRSISWFDRVTNRSGKILEDYLAARNLFFSNNNVDIPTFETSGKSSIDLTLVTNGMLSYVKDWKIDPQEISLSDHNYITYKISLARTQHSQNNQTFIYNINKANWGKFAILLKTKLVKYDANFIAEELEEIIKKSANCSIPKKNNTRSSGDSKNSVCWWSEELSKLRHIVRKKRRLYQRTKEEEIRNIRKKEYNTIKNLYQDKIKEEKLNSWKSYFSQVNSTNPGSTAYIMVSGKLKPAMTVSTIKKGDGTFTADLEETLNVIVENMLPQDDTSQDEEVHRKLREEVKLLPNREEVRHTIATFNYKKASGEDGLNTLILLKAFDLLPLSLTELYNRCLGDGIFPRIWKLSKVILTNKVGKENIC
;
A
#
# COMPACT_ATOMS: atom_id res chain seq x y z
N LYS A 1 9.47 9.43 3.63
CA LYS A 1 9.53 9.25 5.11
C LYS A 1 10.73 8.37 5.47
N THR A 2 11.35 8.57 6.64
CA THR A 2 12.46 7.75 7.19
C THR A 2 11.98 6.60 8.08
N TYR A 3 10.69 6.56 8.38
CA TYR A 3 10.04 5.54 9.18
C TYR A 3 8.66 5.22 8.62
N LEU A 4 8.12 4.07 9.00
CA LEU A 4 6.70 3.73 8.85
C LEU A 4 5.99 4.03 10.17
N GLN A 5 4.93 4.83 10.12
CA GLN A 5 4.03 5.01 11.25
C GLN A 5 3.05 3.84 11.30
N CYS A 6 3.08 3.06 12.38
CA CYS A 6 2.23 1.89 12.57
C CYS A 6 1.13 2.18 13.61
N LEU A 7 -0.02 1.54 13.42
CA LEU A 7 -1.13 1.51 14.39
C LEU A 7 -1.66 0.08 14.53
N GLN A 8 -1.76 -0.41 15.77
CA GLN A 8 -2.36 -1.70 16.11
C GLN A 8 -3.69 -1.45 16.84
N ILE A 9 -4.73 -2.21 16.48
CA ILE A 9 -6.04 -2.12 17.10
C ILE A 9 -6.94 -3.33 16.83
N ASN A 10 -7.60 -3.85 17.86
CA ASN A 10 -8.80 -4.67 17.72
C ASN A 10 -10.03 -3.74 17.58
N VAL A 11 -10.78 -3.85 16.48
CA VAL A 11 -11.96 -2.99 16.24
C VAL A 11 -13.29 -3.67 16.56
N GLN A 12 -13.27 -4.89 17.12
CA GLN A 12 -14.44 -5.66 17.56
C GLN A 12 -15.57 -5.73 16.52
N ARG A 13 -15.20 -5.82 15.24
CA ARG A 13 -16.10 -5.81 14.07
C ARG A 13 -17.03 -4.59 14.01
N SER A 14 -16.70 -3.52 14.74
CA SER A 14 -17.54 -2.34 14.85
C SER A 14 -17.36 -1.42 13.64
N LYS A 15 -18.47 -1.16 12.93
CA LYS A 15 -18.52 -0.17 11.84
C LYS A 15 -18.14 1.24 12.33
N LEU A 16 -18.52 1.58 13.57
CA LEU A 16 -18.20 2.88 14.17
C LEU A 16 -16.72 2.99 14.53
N ALA A 17 -16.15 1.97 15.19
CA ALA A 17 -14.72 1.94 15.50
C ALA A 17 -13.88 2.01 14.22
N THR A 18 -14.28 1.27 13.18
CA THR A 18 -13.65 1.33 11.85
C THR A 18 -13.75 2.73 11.22
N SER A 19 -14.87 3.43 11.42
CA SER A 19 -15.03 4.81 10.93
C SER A 19 -14.11 5.77 11.66
N GLN A 20 -14.01 5.65 12.99
CA GLN A 20 -13.11 6.45 13.80
C GLN A 20 -11.64 6.14 13.49
N LEU A 21 -11.32 4.89 13.19
CA LEU A 21 -10.00 4.45 12.75
C LEU A 21 -9.60 5.12 11.42
N CYS A 22 -10.51 5.25 10.46
CA CYS A 22 -10.23 5.97 9.20
C CYS A 22 -9.82 7.44 9.43
N GLU A 23 -10.47 8.12 10.37
CA GLU A 23 -10.07 9.48 10.76
C GLU A 23 -8.69 9.47 11.44
N ALA A 24 -8.47 8.56 12.39
CA ALA A 24 -7.20 8.44 13.09
C ALA A 24 -6.03 8.16 12.13
N ILE A 25 -6.22 7.28 11.14
CA ILE A 25 -5.25 6.99 10.07
C ILE A 25 -4.84 8.27 9.35
N SER A 26 -5.82 9.09 8.96
CA SER A 26 -5.60 10.30 8.18
C SER A 26 -4.88 11.36 9.01
N ARG A 27 -5.35 11.59 10.24
CA ARG A 27 -4.81 12.63 11.13
C ARG A 27 -3.43 12.28 11.69
N LEU A 28 -3.20 11.02 12.04
CA LEU A 28 -1.91 10.54 12.57
C LEU A 28 -0.92 10.18 11.45
N ALA A 29 -1.32 10.36 10.18
CA ALA A 29 -0.52 10.02 9.00
C ALA A 29 0.04 8.59 9.03
N VAL A 30 -0.80 7.64 9.46
CA VAL A 30 -0.44 6.22 9.64
C VAL A 30 -0.17 5.57 8.29
N ASP A 31 0.95 4.86 8.17
CA ASP A 31 1.38 4.15 6.96
C ASP A 31 0.89 2.69 6.93
N VAL A 32 0.85 2.04 8.10
CA VAL A 32 0.46 0.63 8.26
C VAL A 32 -0.49 0.46 9.44
N VAL A 33 -1.59 -0.28 9.26
CA VAL A 33 -2.50 -0.64 10.34
C VAL A 33 -2.60 -2.16 10.48
N LEU A 34 -2.38 -2.68 11.68
CA LEU A 34 -2.53 -4.09 12.03
C LEU A 34 -3.83 -4.25 12.81
N ILE A 35 -4.86 -4.79 12.14
CA ILE A 35 -6.23 -4.83 12.64
C ILE A 35 -6.56 -6.24 13.12
N GLN A 36 -7.16 -6.33 14.30
CA GLN A 36 -7.83 -7.53 14.81
C GLN A 36 -9.36 -7.31 14.79
N GLU A 37 -10.10 -8.38 14.56
CA GLU A 37 -11.56 -8.40 14.37
C GLU A 37 -12.09 -7.28 13.45
N PRO A 38 -11.64 -7.21 12.18
CA PRO A 38 -12.07 -6.17 11.25
C PRO A 38 -13.59 -6.18 11.02
N PHE A 39 -14.19 -5.01 10.80
CA PHE A 39 -15.56 -4.92 10.30
C PHE A 39 -15.64 -5.47 8.87
N THR A 40 -16.59 -6.38 8.62
CA THR A 40 -16.75 -7.03 7.32
C THR A 40 -18.16 -6.88 6.77
N VAL A 41 -18.29 -6.73 5.44
CA VAL A 41 -19.55 -6.81 4.70
C VAL A 41 -19.36 -7.86 3.60
N ASN A 42 -20.27 -8.82 3.47
CA ASN A 42 -20.17 -9.95 2.53
C ASN A 42 -18.81 -10.66 2.63
N ASN A 43 -18.36 -10.95 3.85
CA ASN A 43 -17.06 -11.54 4.17
C ASN A 43 -15.84 -10.75 3.63
N LYS A 44 -15.96 -9.47 3.27
CA LYS A 44 -14.83 -8.61 2.89
C LYS A 44 -14.63 -7.51 3.92
N VAL A 45 -13.38 -7.20 4.25
CA VAL A 45 -13.05 -6.06 5.13
C VAL A 45 -13.63 -4.80 4.50
N ALA A 46 -14.39 -4.03 5.29
CA ALA A 46 -15.17 -2.91 4.82
C ALA A 46 -14.92 -1.65 5.67
N GLY A 47 -15.35 -0.50 5.16
CA GLY A 47 -15.26 0.78 5.88
C GLY A 47 -14.01 1.60 5.59
N PHE A 48 -13.09 1.10 4.77
CA PHE A 48 -11.87 1.80 4.35
C PHE A 48 -11.95 2.30 2.89
N PRO A 49 -11.23 3.38 2.55
CA PRO A 49 -11.04 3.80 1.16
C PRO A 49 -10.51 2.68 0.25
N ASN A 50 -11.02 2.60 -0.97
CA ASN A 50 -10.67 1.56 -1.95
C ASN A 50 -9.21 1.62 -2.45
N TYR A 51 -8.56 2.78 -2.31
CA TYR A 51 -7.17 2.99 -2.70
C TYR A 51 -6.16 2.57 -1.61
N TYR A 52 -6.63 2.13 -0.43
CA TYR A 52 -5.77 1.43 0.51
C TYR A 52 -5.65 -0.04 0.11
N ARG A 53 -4.44 -0.58 0.24
CA ARG A 53 -4.21 -2.02 0.04
C ARG A 53 -4.59 -2.76 1.31
N ILE A 54 -5.55 -3.67 1.20
CA ILE A 54 -6.07 -4.46 2.33
C ILE A 54 -5.66 -5.91 2.14
N TYR A 55 -4.87 -6.40 3.08
CA TYR A 55 -4.42 -7.78 3.16
C TYR A 55 -5.27 -8.54 4.17
N SER A 56 -5.93 -9.60 3.72
CA SER A 56 -6.74 -10.50 4.55
C SER A 56 -6.95 -11.82 3.81
N ARG A 57 -7.29 -12.90 4.52
CA ARG A 57 -7.61 -14.20 3.90
C ARG A 57 -9.11 -14.39 3.69
N GLU A 58 -9.47 -15.40 2.93
CA GLU A 58 -10.86 -15.76 2.65
C GLU A 58 -11.59 -16.25 3.91
N HIS A 59 -12.91 -16.44 3.81
CA HIS A 59 -13.78 -16.80 4.95
C HIS A 59 -13.87 -15.73 6.06
N ARG A 60 -14.05 -16.17 7.31
CA ARG A 60 -14.16 -15.33 8.50
C ARG A 60 -12.82 -14.60 8.70
N LYS A 61 -12.86 -13.28 8.91
CA LYS A 61 -11.64 -12.47 9.04
C LYS A 61 -11.53 -11.95 10.46
N ARG A 62 -10.58 -12.48 11.23
CA ARG A 62 -10.23 -12.02 12.58
C ARG A 62 -8.93 -11.23 12.60
N ALA A 63 -8.16 -11.22 11.51
CA ALA A 63 -7.04 -10.31 11.30
C ALA A 63 -7.05 -9.68 9.90
N ALA A 64 -6.50 -8.48 9.79
CA ALA A 64 -6.18 -7.81 8.53
C ALA A 64 -4.99 -6.87 8.68
N ILE A 65 -4.30 -6.59 7.57
CA ILE A 65 -3.29 -5.53 7.50
C ILE A 65 -3.71 -4.52 6.42
N LEU A 66 -3.67 -3.24 6.77
CA LEU A 66 -3.94 -2.12 5.88
C LEU A 66 -2.64 -1.39 5.57
N LEU A 67 -2.34 -1.19 4.28
CA LEU A 67 -1.27 -0.30 3.83
C LEU A 67 -1.87 0.93 3.15
N THR A 68 -1.59 2.09 3.72
CA THR A 68 -2.03 3.39 3.19
C THR A 68 -0.96 4.04 2.32
N ASN A 69 0.31 3.70 2.57
CA ASN A 69 1.45 4.15 1.79
C ASN A 69 1.63 3.25 0.56
N ASN A 70 1.36 3.79 -0.63
CA ASN A 70 1.45 3.07 -1.90
C ASN A 70 2.89 2.95 -2.44
N GLU A 71 3.87 3.62 -1.84
CA GLU A 71 5.29 3.49 -2.21
C GLU A 71 5.94 2.23 -1.60
N VAL A 72 5.32 1.65 -0.57
CA VAL A 72 5.87 0.48 0.15
C VAL A 72 5.52 -0.79 -0.62
N MET A 73 6.50 -1.57 -1.06
CA MET A 73 6.22 -2.87 -1.66
C MET A 73 5.84 -3.87 -0.56
N ALA A 74 4.79 -4.65 -0.80
CA ALA A 74 4.31 -5.62 0.17
C ALA A 74 3.64 -6.83 -0.49
N LEU A 75 3.96 -8.00 0.03
CA LEU A 75 3.53 -9.31 -0.46
C LEU A 75 2.74 -10.04 0.63
N LEU A 76 1.55 -10.55 0.32
CA LEU A 76 0.83 -11.47 1.20
C LEU A 76 1.49 -12.84 1.21
N MET A 77 1.93 -13.28 2.39
CA MET A 77 2.48 -14.62 2.60
C MET A 77 1.34 -15.61 2.83
N GLN A 78 0.83 -16.25 1.77
CA GLN A 78 -0.34 -17.12 1.86
C GLN A 78 -0.12 -18.33 2.77
N GLN A 79 1.10 -18.88 2.77
CA GLN A 79 1.50 -20.03 3.59
C GLN A 79 1.54 -19.73 5.10
N PHE A 80 1.54 -18.45 5.47
CA PHE A 80 1.56 -17.98 6.87
C PHE A 80 0.30 -17.20 7.25
N SER A 81 -0.70 -17.16 6.35
CA SER A 81 -1.92 -16.39 6.56
C SER A 81 -3.15 -17.27 6.56
N ASP A 82 -4.04 -17.04 7.51
CA ASP A 82 -5.36 -17.64 7.63
C ASP A 82 -6.39 -16.61 8.17
N GLU A 83 -7.49 -17.07 8.74
CA GLU A 83 -8.51 -16.20 9.33
C GLU A 83 -8.02 -15.37 10.52
N ASP A 84 -7.05 -15.89 11.26
CA ASP A 84 -6.53 -15.35 12.52
C ASP A 84 -5.19 -14.65 12.36
N PHE A 85 -4.42 -15.05 11.36
CA PHE A 85 -3.08 -14.53 11.09
C PHE A 85 -3.05 -13.96 9.69
N VAL A 86 -2.62 -12.70 9.56
CA VAL A 86 -2.29 -12.12 8.27
C VAL A 86 -0.83 -11.73 8.31
N CYS A 87 -0.02 -12.42 7.52
CA CYS A 87 1.41 -12.17 7.38
C CYS A 87 1.68 -11.52 6.02
N ILE A 88 2.30 -10.36 6.03
CA ILE A 88 2.85 -9.75 4.82
C ILE A 88 4.36 -9.60 4.96
N GLU A 89 5.07 -9.76 3.86
CA GLU A 89 6.45 -9.33 3.73
C GLU A 89 6.47 -7.90 3.18
N ILE A 90 7.28 -7.03 3.78
CA ILE A 90 7.46 -5.65 3.37
C ILE A 90 8.92 -5.42 3.01
N ASN A 91 9.14 -4.75 1.87
CA ASN A 91 10.41 -4.12 1.56
C ASN A 91 10.28 -2.60 1.75
N PHE A 92 10.98 -2.07 2.75
CA PHE A 92 11.05 -0.64 3.01
C PHE A 92 12.52 -0.24 3.17
N LYS A 93 12.98 0.77 2.41
CA LYS A 93 14.36 1.28 2.45
C LYS A 93 15.43 0.17 2.37
N ASN A 94 15.25 -0.79 1.46
CA ASN A 94 16.13 -1.95 1.23
C ASN A 94 16.28 -2.88 2.44
N THR A 95 15.34 -2.85 3.37
CA THR A 95 15.22 -3.84 4.43
C THR A 95 13.93 -4.61 4.23
N THR A 96 14.05 -5.92 4.18
CA THR A 96 12.92 -6.84 4.10
C THR A 96 12.61 -7.36 5.50
N PHE A 97 11.35 -7.27 5.90
CA PHE A 97 10.85 -7.79 7.17
C PHE A 97 9.38 -8.19 7.05
N LYS A 98 8.93 -9.07 7.94
CA LYS A 98 7.55 -9.54 7.99
C LYS A 98 6.75 -8.73 9.00
N LEU A 99 5.55 -8.32 8.61
CA LEU A 99 4.53 -7.79 9.49
C LEU A 99 3.41 -8.79 9.63
N VAL A 100 2.99 -9.04 10.88
CA VAL A 100 1.90 -9.96 11.16
C VAL A 100 0.87 -9.26 12.03
N SER A 101 -0.40 -9.29 11.61
CA SER A 101 -1.55 -9.03 12.48
C SER A 101 -2.12 -10.37 12.88
N ALA A 102 -2.31 -10.60 14.18
CA ALA A 102 -2.85 -11.85 14.69
C ALA A 102 -3.92 -11.66 15.76
N TYR A 103 -4.83 -12.62 15.86
CA TYR A 103 -5.84 -12.70 16.92
C TYR A 103 -5.84 -14.12 17.50
N PHE A 104 -5.54 -14.26 18.79
CA PHE A 104 -5.63 -15.55 19.49
C PHE A 104 -7.03 -15.72 20.03
N SER A 105 -7.73 -16.72 19.51
CA SER A 105 -9.09 -17.03 19.96
C SER A 105 -9.08 -17.52 21.40
N ILE A 106 -10.01 -17.01 22.21
CA ILE A 106 -10.25 -17.56 23.56
C ILE A 106 -10.69 -19.03 23.48
N ASP A 107 -11.41 -19.38 22.40
CA ASP A 107 -11.95 -20.72 22.19
C ASP A 107 -10.91 -21.74 21.68
N ASN A 108 -9.74 -21.28 21.20
CA ASN A 108 -8.73 -22.15 20.61
C ASN A 108 -7.56 -22.38 21.59
N SER A 109 -6.84 -23.49 21.39
CA SER A 109 -5.60 -23.73 22.15
C SER A 109 -4.50 -22.75 21.72
N LEU A 110 -3.93 -22.06 22.71
CA LEU A 110 -2.75 -21.21 22.54
C LEU A 110 -1.60 -21.96 21.85
N GLU A 111 -1.46 -23.27 22.07
CA GLU A 111 -0.39 -24.08 21.45
C GLU A 111 -0.47 -24.05 19.90
N THR A 112 -1.68 -24.06 19.34
CA THR A 112 -1.89 -23.98 17.89
C THR A 112 -1.40 -22.64 17.35
N ASP A 113 -1.68 -21.56 18.06
CA ASP A 113 -1.23 -20.21 17.70
C ASP A 113 0.29 -20.09 17.80
N LEU A 114 0.89 -20.62 18.86
CA LEU A 114 2.35 -20.66 19.03
C LEU A 114 3.05 -21.48 17.93
N LEU A 115 2.46 -22.59 17.48
CA LEU A 115 2.97 -23.36 16.34
C LEU A 115 2.96 -22.56 15.05
N LYS A 116 1.94 -21.73 14.81
CA LYS A 116 1.91 -20.81 13.65
C LYS A 116 3.03 -19.78 13.75
N ILE A 117 3.20 -19.15 14.92
CA ILE A 117 4.29 -18.19 15.13
C ILE A 117 5.65 -18.88 14.90
N LYS A 118 5.87 -20.11 15.40
CA LYS A 118 7.11 -20.88 15.18
C LYS A 118 7.45 -21.03 13.69
N ARG A 119 6.46 -21.20 12.82
CA ARG A 119 6.66 -21.30 11.37
C ARG A 119 7.11 -19.96 10.76
N ILE A 120 6.65 -18.84 11.31
CA ILE A 120 6.95 -17.48 10.83
C ILE A 120 8.33 -16.99 11.33
N ILE A 121 8.68 -17.25 12.60
CA ILE A 121 9.92 -16.78 13.27
C ILE A 121 11.20 -17.25 12.56
N LYS A 122 11.15 -18.31 11.73
CA LYS A 122 12.33 -18.73 10.95
C LYS A 122 12.95 -17.59 10.14
N ALA A 123 12.24 -16.48 9.91
CA ALA A 123 12.79 -15.23 9.43
C ALA A 123 13.26 -14.30 10.57
N ASN A 124 14.52 -13.88 10.54
CA ASN A 124 15.15 -13.04 11.59
C ASN A 124 14.55 -11.64 11.77
N ASN A 125 13.67 -11.19 10.85
CA ASN A 125 13.09 -9.85 10.85
C ASN A 125 11.54 -9.91 10.88
N LEU A 126 10.96 -9.93 12.07
CA LEU A 126 9.50 -10.01 12.28
C LEU A 126 9.04 -8.95 13.27
N VAL A 127 7.90 -8.31 12.95
CA VAL A 127 7.07 -7.55 13.89
C VAL A 127 5.65 -8.15 13.85
N LEU A 128 5.15 -8.55 15.01
CA LEU A 128 3.87 -9.21 15.20
C LEU A 128 3.01 -8.37 16.16
N SER A 129 1.91 -7.84 15.66
CA SER A 129 0.86 -7.21 16.47
C SER A 129 -0.24 -8.21 16.71
N VAL A 130 -0.48 -8.55 17.97
CA VAL A 130 -1.39 -9.63 18.34
C VAL A 130 -2.30 -9.24 19.50
N ASP A 131 -3.59 -9.55 19.36
CA ASP A 131 -4.50 -9.65 20.51
C ASP A 131 -4.40 -11.07 21.06
N THR A 132 -3.76 -11.21 22.23
CA THR A 132 -3.36 -12.52 22.77
C THR A 132 -4.40 -13.15 23.68
N ASN A 133 -5.38 -12.36 24.15
CA ASN A 133 -6.24 -12.71 25.28
C ASN A 133 -5.47 -13.23 26.53
N SER A 134 -4.18 -12.93 26.63
CA SER A 134 -3.27 -13.44 27.65
C SER A 134 -2.78 -12.31 28.54
N ARG A 135 -2.70 -12.56 29.85
CA ARG A 135 -2.42 -11.53 30.85
C ARG A 135 -1.14 -11.87 31.58
N SER A 136 -0.22 -10.92 31.65
CA SER A 136 0.96 -11.03 32.50
C SER A 136 1.45 -9.68 33.00
N ILE A 137 1.96 -9.69 34.23
CA ILE A 137 2.74 -8.60 34.80
C ILE A 137 3.98 -8.25 33.96
N SER A 138 4.54 -9.21 33.21
CA SER A 138 5.73 -9.00 32.37
C SER A 138 5.50 -7.95 31.27
N TRP A 139 4.27 -7.83 30.78
CA TRP A 139 3.86 -6.78 29.82
C TRP A 139 2.85 -5.81 30.45
N PHE A 140 3.01 -5.55 31.75
CA PHE A 140 2.30 -4.50 32.48
C PHE A 140 0.79 -4.72 32.62
N ASP A 141 0.32 -5.98 32.68
CA ASP A 141 -0.99 -6.29 33.27
C ASP A 141 -0.89 -6.32 34.82
N ARG A 142 -2.03 -6.37 35.49
CA ARG A 142 -2.14 -6.49 36.96
C ARG A 142 -2.02 -7.91 37.46
N VAL A 143 -2.25 -8.90 36.60
CA VAL A 143 -2.24 -10.32 36.94
C VAL A 143 -1.55 -11.13 35.85
N THR A 144 -1.00 -12.26 36.24
CA THR A 144 -0.53 -13.30 35.32
C THR A 144 -1.51 -14.46 35.33
N ASN A 145 -2.12 -14.76 34.18
CA ASN A 145 -2.97 -15.94 34.01
C ASN A 145 -2.17 -17.11 33.40
N ARG A 146 -2.79 -18.30 33.32
CA ARG A 146 -2.14 -19.50 32.79
C ARG A 146 -1.62 -19.30 31.36
N SER A 147 -2.43 -18.70 30.48
CA SER A 147 -2.02 -18.44 29.09
C SER A 147 -0.87 -17.44 29.02
N GLY A 148 -0.87 -16.43 29.89
CA GLY A 148 0.24 -15.50 30.06
C GLY A 148 1.55 -16.20 30.43
N LYS A 149 1.51 -17.12 31.41
CA LYS A 149 2.71 -17.87 31.82
C LYS A 149 3.29 -18.72 30.67
N ILE A 150 2.42 -19.44 29.95
CA ILE A 150 2.83 -20.24 28.78
C ILE A 150 3.45 -19.34 27.70
N LEU A 151 2.84 -18.18 27.45
CA LEU A 151 3.33 -17.23 26.46
C LEU A 151 4.68 -16.64 26.86
N GLU A 152 4.90 -16.27 28.12
CA GLU A 152 6.21 -15.81 28.61
C GLU A 152 7.32 -16.81 28.33
N ASP A 153 7.10 -18.07 28.73
CA ASP A 153 8.10 -19.13 28.59
C ASP A 153 8.41 -19.38 27.10
N TYR A 154 7.38 -19.31 26.23
CA TYR A 154 7.56 -19.40 24.79
C TYR A 154 8.34 -18.22 24.19
N LEU A 155 8.01 -16.98 24.57
CA LEU A 155 8.69 -15.78 24.07
C LEU A 155 10.18 -15.81 24.41
N ALA A 156 10.50 -16.16 25.66
CA ALA A 156 11.87 -16.33 26.13
C ALA A 156 12.61 -17.43 25.35
N ALA A 157 11.99 -18.61 25.17
CA ALA A 157 12.58 -19.74 24.46
C ALA A 157 12.78 -19.50 22.94
N ARG A 158 12.19 -18.44 22.39
CA ARG A 158 12.25 -18.12 20.95
C ARG A 158 12.91 -16.77 20.65
N ASN A 159 13.49 -16.11 21.65
CA ASN A 159 14.08 -14.77 21.50
C ASN A 159 13.10 -13.77 20.83
N LEU A 160 11.84 -13.84 21.25
CA LEU A 160 10.81 -12.86 20.89
C LEU A 160 10.65 -11.87 22.04
N PHE A 161 10.76 -10.60 21.72
CA PHE A 161 10.70 -9.51 22.68
C PHE A 161 9.38 -8.75 22.50
N PHE A 162 8.73 -8.34 23.58
CA PHE A 162 7.60 -7.42 23.49
C PHE A 162 8.12 -5.97 23.54
N SER A 163 7.58 -5.12 22.66
CA SER A 163 7.85 -3.67 22.63
C SER A 163 6.88 -2.87 23.50
N ASN A 164 5.90 -3.54 24.10
CA ASN A 164 4.96 -2.94 25.04
C ASN A 164 5.76 -2.16 26.10
N ASN A 165 5.40 -0.89 26.23
CA ASN A 165 5.83 -0.05 27.34
C ASN A 165 4.57 0.51 28.01
N ASN A 166 4.72 1.37 29.01
CA ASN A 166 3.61 2.06 29.68
C ASN A 166 2.85 1.20 30.72
N VAL A 167 2.97 1.62 31.98
CA VAL A 167 2.38 0.98 33.17
C VAL A 167 0.94 1.48 33.44
N ASP A 168 0.56 2.64 32.88
CA ASP A 168 -0.63 3.37 33.36
C ASP A 168 -1.89 3.19 32.50
N ILE A 169 -1.76 2.79 31.24
CA ILE A 169 -2.87 2.73 30.28
C ILE A 169 -3.03 1.29 29.76
N PRO A 170 -4.17 0.63 30.03
CA PRO A 170 -4.41 -0.73 29.56
C PRO A 170 -4.67 -0.75 28.05
N THR A 171 -4.42 -1.88 27.40
CA THR A 171 -4.76 -2.05 25.98
C THR A 171 -6.25 -2.28 25.79
N PHE A 172 -6.94 -2.88 26.78
CA PHE A 172 -8.36 -3.16 26.80
C PHE A 172 -9.04 -2.56 28.04
N GLU A 173 -10.15 -1.84 27.85
CA GLU A 173 -10.91 -1.17 28.91
C GLU A 173 -12.43 -1.27 28.70
N THR A 174 -13.11 -1.96 29.61
CA THR A 174 -14.58 -2.08 29.68
C THR A 174 -15.09 -1.70 31.08
N SER A 175 -15.73 -2.64 31.79
CA SER A 175 -15.88 -2.59 33.24
C SER A 175 -14.56 -2.92 33.95
N GLY A 176 -13.73 -3.77 33.34
CA GLY A 176 -12.38 -4.13 33.77
C GLY A 176 -11.28 -3.48 32.92
N LYS A 177 -10.02 -3.73 33.31
CA LYS A 177 -8.81 -3.26 32.60
C LYS A 177 -7.83 -4.42 32.45
N SER A 178 -7.31 -4.61 31.24
CA SER A 178 -6.27 -5.61 30.96
C SER A 178 -5.34 -5.17 29.83
N SER A 179 -4.14 -5.73 29.82
CA SER A 179 -3.11 -5.54 28.81
C SER A 179 -2.93 -6.86 28.08
N ILE A 180 -3.72 -7.04 27.02
CA ILE A 180 -3.82 -8.29 26.25
C ILE A 180 -3.33 -8.14 24.80
N ASP A 181 -3.14 -6.90 24.34
CA ASP A 181 -2.62 -6.60 23.01
C ASP A 181 -1.09 -6.42 23.08
N LEU A 182 -0.35 -7.28 22.40
CA LEU A 182 1.12 -7.25 22.38
C LEU A 182 1.65 -6.82 21.00
N THR A 183 2.79 -6.14 21.03
CA THR A 183 3.64 -5.94 19.85
C THR A 183 4.94 -6.70 20.07
N LEU A 184 5.08 -7.84 19.42
CA LEU A 184 6.22 -8.75 19.53
C LEU A 184 7.19 -8.52 18.37
N VAL A 185 8.49 -8.61 18.66
CA VAL A 185 9.57 -8.38 17.68
C VAL A 185 10.66 -9.42 17.84
N THR A 186 11.27 -9.83 16.73
CA THR A 186 12.53 -10.59 16.79
C THR A 186 13.70 -9.66 17.14
N ASN A 187 14.82 -10.24 17.56
CA ASN A 187 16.05 -9.49 17.86
C ASN A 187 16.46 -8.55 16.70
N GLY A 188 16.33 -9.00 15.45
CA GLY A 188 16.65 -8.20 14.26
C GLY A 188 15.78 -6.95 14.06
N MET A 189 14.58 -6.91 14.66
CA MET A 189 13.66 -5.76 14.58
C MET A 189 13.66 -4.89 15.84
N LEU A 190 14.25 -5.36 16.93
CA LEU A 190 14.18 -4.71 18.25
C LEU A 190 14.69 -3.25 18.23
N SER A 191 15.78 -2.98 17.52
CA SER A 191 16.34 -1.62 17.42
C SER A 191 15.57 -0.69 16.48
N TYR A 192 14.71 -1.24 15.61
CA TYR A 192 13.98 -0.48 14.60
C TYR A 192 12.58 -0.07 15.06
N VAL A 193 11.96 -0.85 15.95
CA VAL A 193 10.67 -0.50 16.56
C VAL A 193 10.90 0.51 17.69
N LYS A 194 10.41 1.73 17.48
CA LYS A 194 10.58 2.87 18.39
C LYS A 194 9.26 3.57 18.65
N ASP A 195 9.24 4.45 19.64
CA ASP A 195 8.09 5.30 19.97
C ASP A 195 6.79 4.51 20.19
N TRP A 196 6.90 3.28 20.73
CA TRP A 196 5.71 2.52 21.12
C TRP A 196 4.97 3.30 22.20
N LYS A 197 3.65 3.48 22.04
CA LYS A 197 2.82 4.16 23.04
C LYS A 197 1.33 3.91 22.79
N ILE A 198 0.57 4.09 23.87
CA ILE A 198 -0.88 4.26 23.84
C ILE A 198 -1.16 5.72 24.19
N ASP A 199 -1.79 6.47 23.29
CA ASP A 199 -2.18 7.85 23.57
C ASP A 199 -3.55 7.87 24.26
N PRO A 200 -3.65 8.27 25.55
CA PRO A 200 -4.91 8.31 26.29
C PRO A 200 -5.90 9.34 25.73
N GLN A 201 -5.39 10.30 24.94
CA GLN A 201 -6.24 11.28 24.28
C GLN A 201 -6.94 10.69 23.06
N GLU A 202 -6.44 9.61 22.49
CA GLU A 202 -7.10 8.97 21.37
C GLU A 202 -8.32 8.16 21.80
N ILE A 203 -9.32 8.13 20.92
CA ILE A 203 -10.58 7.41 21.14
C ILE A 203 -10.77 6.50 19.94
N SER A 204 -10.82 5.19 20.19
CA SER A 204 -11.04 4.17 19.16
C SER A 204 -12.50 3.88 18.88
N LEU A 205 -13.39 4.20 19.84
CA LEU A 205 -14.78 3.72 19.90
C LEU A 205 -14.91 2.18 19.93
N SER A 206 -13.80 1.48 20.16
CA SER A 206 -13.73 0.09 20.61
C SER A 206 -13.40 0.09 22.11
N ASP A 207 -13.55 -1.07 22.75
CA ASP A 207 -13.03 -1.33 24.09
C ASP A 207 -11.50 -1.43 24.11
N HIS A 208 -10.85 -1.61 22.96
CA HIS A 208 -9.39 -1.57 22.83
C HIS A 208 -8.88 -0.16 22.53
N ASN A 209 -7.73 0.21 23.11
CA ASN A 209 -7.05 1.47 22.83
C ASN A 209 -6.09 1.33 21.63
N TYR A 210 -5.86 2.42 20.91
CA TYR A 210 -4.88 2.43 19.83
C TYR A 210 -3.45 2.28 20.39
N ILE A 211 -2.73 1.31 19.85
CA ILE A 211 -1.28 1.18 20.04
C ILE A 211 -0.62 1.80 18.81
N THR A 212 0.34 2.69 19.01
CA THR A 212 1.11 3.31 17.92
C THR A 212 2.59 3.12 18.16
N TYR A 213 3.35 2.89 17.08
CA TYR A 213 4.80 2.79 17.11
C TYR A 213 5.36 3.16 15.73
N LYS A 214 6.68 3.31 15.64
CA LYS A 214 7.39 3.60 14.40
C LYS A 214 8.38 2.50 14.08
N ILE A 215 8.46 2.11 12.82
CA ILE A 215 9.53 1.26 12.31
C ILE A 215 10.51 2.19 11.57
N SER A 216 11.63 2.51 12.22
CA SER A 216 12.61 3.49 11.72
C SER A 216 13.81 2.78 11.10
N LEU A 217 13.90 2.82 9.77
CA LEU A 217 15.03 2.24 9.04
C LEU A 217 15.99 3.35 8.63
N ALA A 218 17.19 3.34 9.21
CA ALA A 218 18.22 4.32 8.92
C ALA A 218 18.80 4.07 7.52
N ARG A 219 18.18 4.64 6.48
CA ARG A 219 18.85 5.03 5.22
C ARG A 219 17.91 5.82 4.32
N THR A 220 18.34 7.01 3.93
CA THR A 220 17.71 7.85 2.92
C THR A 220 18.19 7.39 1.54
N GLN A 221 17.30 6.75 0.78
CA GLN A 221 17.37 6.80 -0.67
C GLN A 221 16.15 7.51 -1.23
N HIS A 222 16.39 8.32 -2.26
CA HIS A 222 15.41 9.10 -3.00
C HIS A 222 14.32 8.19 -3.57
N SER A 223 13.05 8.50 -3.32
CA SER A 223 11.97 7.86 -4.05
C SER A 223 12.08 8.27 -5.52
N GLN A 224 12.21 7.28 -6.41
CA GLN A 224 12.06 7.53 -7.83
C GLN A 224 10.59 7.83 -8.10
N ASN A 225 10.33 8.96 -8.76
CA ASN A 225 8.99 9.45 -9.01
C ASN A 225 8.34 8.57 -10.07
N ASN A 226 7.42 7.69 -9.66
CA ASN A 226 6.87 6.57 -10.43
C ASN A 226 5.84 6.95 -11.53
N GLN A 227 5.86 8.20 -12.01
CA GLN A 227 4.85 8.74 -12.93
C GLN A 227 5.29 8.66 -14.39
N THR A 228 4.47 8.02 -15.22
CA THR A 228 4.72 7.94 -16.68
C THR A 228 4.32 9.23 -17.41
N PHE A 229 3.29 9.96 -16.96
CA PHE A 229 2.83 11.21 -17.60
C PHE A 229 3.48 12.46 -17.01
N ILE A 230 4.73 12.72 -17.41
CA ILE A 230 5.53 13.81 -16.85
C ILE A 230 5.17 15.18 -17.48
N TYR A 231 4.96 15.23 -18.79
CA TYR A 231 4.84 16.48 -19.55
C TYR A 231 3.39 16.91 -19.85
N ASN A 232 3.12 18.22 -19.78
CA ASN A 232 1.88 18.84 -20.22
C ASN A 232 2.00 19.31 -21.68
N ILE A 233 1.73 18.38 -22.60
CA ILE A 233 1.95 18.59 -24.04
C ILE A 233 1.11 19.75 -24.61
N ASN A 234 -0.07 20.02 -24.03
CA ASN A 234 -0.93 21.12 -24.47
C ASN A 234 -0.30 22.51 -24.23
N LYS A 235 0.73 22.60 -23.38
CA LYS A 235 1.48 23.82 -23.09
C LYS A 235 2.91 23.77 -23.63
N ALA A 236 3.21 22.84 -24.54
CA ALA A 236 4.55 22.67 -25.11
C ALA A 236 4.94 23.86 -26.00
N ASN A 237 6.16 24.38 -25.83
CA ASN A 237 6.78 25.33 -26.76
C ASN A 237 7.63 24.57 -27.79
N TRP A 238 7.01 24.14 -28.89
CA TRP A 238 7.68 23.35 -29.92
C TRP A 238 8.78 24.12 -30.67
N GLY A 239 8.70 25.45 -30.76
CA GLY A 239 9.78 26.27 -31.34
C GLY A 239 11.06 26.20 -30.49
N LYS A 240 10.93 26.35 -29.17
CA LYS A 240 12.04 26.17 -28.22
C LYS A 240 12.57 24.73 -28.24
N PHE A 241 11.68 23.74 -28.31
CA PHE A 241 12.07 22.33 -28.45
C PHE A 241 12.94 22.11 -29.71
N ALA A 242 12.54 22.67 -30.85
CA ALA A 242 13.25 22.53 -32.12
C ALA A 242 14.64 23.19 -32.10
N ILE A 243 14.79 24.32 -31.43
CA ILE A 243 16.10 25.00 -31.28
C ILE A 243 17.06 24.13 -30.45
N LEU A 244 16.56 23.54 -29.37
CA LEU A 244 17.38 22.75 -28.43
C LEU A 244 17.73 21.36 -28.94
N LEU A 245 16.90 20.78 -29.83
CA LEU A 245 17.09 19.42 -30.34
C LEU A 245 18.13 19.31 -31.47
N LYS A 246 18.85 20.39 -31.82
CA LYS A 246 19.86 20.34 -32.90
C LYS A 246 21.09 19.56 -32.46
N THR A 247 21.31 18.40 -33.07
CA THR A 247 22.53 17.61 -32.91
C THR A 247 22.98 17.01 -34.25
N LYS A 248 24.27 16.70 -34.36
CA LYS A 248 24.84 15.86 -35.42
C LYS A 248 25.37 14.60 -34.75
N LEU A 249 24.70 13.48 -34.96
CA LEU A 249 25.21 12.19 -34.49
C LEU A 249 26.33 11.71 -35.42
N VAL A 250 27.38 11.18 -34.84
CA VAL A 250 28.47 10.47 -35.54
C VAL A 250 28.16 8.97 -35.52
N LYS A 251 28.74 8.18 -36.44
CA LYS A 251 28.51 6.72 -36.50
C LYS A 251 29.01 6.02 -35.22
N TYR A 252 28.09 5.69 -34.31
CA TYR A 252 28.33 4.90 -33.09
C TYR A 252 27.39 3.68 -33.05
N ASP A 253 27.62 2.72 -32.16
CA ASP A 253 26.72 1.56 -32.02
C ASP A 253 25.31 1.97 -31.55
N ALA A 254 24.34 1.06 -31.71
CA ALA A 254 22.93 1.33 -31.42
C ALA A 254 22.65 1.75 -29.97
N ASN A 255 23.43 1.25 -28.98
CA ASN A 255 23.22 1.64 -27.58
C ASN A 255 23.60 3.09 -27.35
N PHE A 256 24.78 3.49 -27.85
CA PHE A 256 25.25 4.86 -27.70
C PHE A 256 24.30 5.86 -28.37
N ILE A 257 23.87 5.57 -29.60
CA ILE A 257 22.92 6.42 -30.34
C ILE A 257 21.60 6.55 -29.58
N ALA A 258 21.09 5.45 -29.01
CA ALA A 258 19.85 5.48 -28.23
C ALA A 258 19.99 6.33 -26.96
N GLU A 259 21.08 6.15 -26.21
CA GLU A 259 21.36 6.91 -24.98
C GLU A 259 21.46 8.41 -25.26
N GLU A 260 22.24 8.79 -26.28
CA GLU A 260 22.43 10.19 -26.66
C GLU A 260 21.12 10.83 -27.15
N LEU A 261 20.37 10.14 -28.02
CA LEU A 261 19.08 10.65 -28.50
C LEU A 261 18.06 10.79 -27.38
N GLU A 262 17.93 9.81 -26.50
CA GLU A 262 17.00 9.87 -25.38
C GLU A 262 17.36 11.00 -24.42
N GLU A 263 18.65 11.19 -24.11
CA GLU A 263 19.13 12.28 -23.25
C GLU A 263 18.83 13.65 -23.86
N ILE A 264 19.16 13.87 -25.13
CA ILE A 264 18.94 15.15 -25.80
C ILE A 264 17.44 15.44 -25.95
N ILE A 265 16.62 14.45 -26.30
CA ILE A 265 15.16 14.60 -26.39
C ILE A 265 14.59 14.93 -25.00
N LYS A 266 15.00 14.22 -23.94
CA LYS A 266 14.59 14.50 -22.56
C LYS A 266 14.99 15.90 -22.11
N LYS A 267 16.24 16.31 -22.35
CA LYS A 267 16.74 17.64 -21.99
C LYS A 267 15.94 18.73 -22.71
N SER A 268 15.72 18.56 -24.01
CA SER A 268 14.93 19.47 -24.84
C SER A 268 13.48 19.54 -24.35
N ALA A 269 12.86 18.42 -23.99
CA ALA A 269 11.50 18.36 -23.46
C ALA A 269 11.39 19.02 -22.08
N ASN A 270 12.31 18.74 -21.16
CA ASN A 270 12.36 19.36 -19.83
C ASN A 270 12.47 20.90 -19.89
N CYS A 271 13.18 21.44 -20.88
CA CYS A 271 13.35 22.89 -21.05
C CYS A 271 12.21 23.58 -21.82
N SER A 272 11.42 22.84 -22.60
CA SER A 272 10.42 23.40 -23.53
C SER A 272 8.97 22.99 -23.24
N ILE A 273 8.75 21.97 -22.41
CA ILE A 273 7.42 21.47 -22.08
C ILE A 273 7.22 21.51 -20.55
N PRO A 274 6.26 22.29 -20.04
CA PRO A 274 5.94 22.30 -18.61
C PRO A 274 5.55 20.91 -18.13
N LYS A 275 6.02 20.52 -16.94
CA LYS A 275 5.58 19.27 -16.31
C LYS A 275 4.14 19.40 -15.82
N LYS A 276 3.39 18.30 -15.82
CA LYS A 276 2.06 18.29 -15.19
C LYS A 276 2.25 18.45 -13.69
N ASN A 277 1.87 19.61 -13.16
CA ASN A 277 1.74 19.80 -11.72
C ASN A 277 0.52 19.00 -11.24
N ASN A 278 0.76 17.78 -10.81
CA ASN A 278 -0.12 17.11 -9.85
C ASN A 278 0.27 17.53 -8.43
N THR A 279 0.50 18.82 -8.20
CA THR A 279 0.03 19.35 -6.93
C THR A 279 -1.49 19.21 -7.02
N ARG A 280 -2.03 18.08 -6.56
CA ARG A 280 -3.32 18.14 -5.86
C ARG A 280 -3.19 19.37 -4.99
N SER A 281 -3.99 20.38 -5.32
CA SER A 281 -3.96 21.69 -4.71
C SER A 281 -3.57 21.52 -3.25
N SER A 282 -2.33 21.89 -2.93
CA SER A 282 -1.83 21.87 -1.57
C SER A 282 -2.39 23.08 -0.79
N GLY A 283 -3.41 23.73 -1.37
CA GLY A 283 -4.35 24.60 -0.70
C GLY A 283 -5.52 23.75 -0.20
N ASP A 284 -5.50 23.56 1.11
CA ASP A 284 -6.50 23.01 2.02
C ASP A 284 -6.00 21.73 2.68
N SER A 285 -5.71 21.85 3.96
CA SER A 285 -5.36 20.81 4.91
C SER A 285 -6.38 19.67 4.91
N LYS A 286 -6.30 18.75 3.94
CA LYS A 286 -7.08 17.50 3.95
C LYS A 286 -6.41 16.45 4.84
N ASN A 287 -6.20 16.80 6.11
CA ASN A 287 -5.81 15.83 7.16
C ASN A 287 -7.03 15.25 7.87
N SER A 288 -8.19 15.23 7.19
CA SER A 288 -9.39 14.61 7.72
C SER A 288 -10.24 13.98 6.63
N VAL A 289 -10.99 12.96 7.03
CA VAL A 289 -11.98 12.25 6.22
C VAL A 289 -13.10 13.20 5.78
N CYS A 290 -13.69 12.96 4.60
CA CYS A 290 -14.64 13.89 3.95
C CYS A 290 -15.94 14.17 4.72
N TRP A 291 -16.25 13.37 5.73
CA TRP A 291 -17.43 13.50 6.59
C TRP A 291 -17.12 14.12 7.96
N TRP A 292 -15.88 14.56 8.18
CA TRP A 292 -15.49 15.12 9.48
C TRP A 292 -15.83 16.61 9.56
N SER A 293 -16.63 16.98 10.56
CA SER A 293 -17.04 18.37 10.81
C SER A 293 -16.28 19.01 11.99
N GLU A 294 -16.34 20.34 12.08
CA GLU A 294 -15.82 21.08 13.23
C GLU A 294 -16.57 20.70 14.52
N GLU A 295 -17.88 20.43 14.42
CA GLU A 295 -18.70 19.97 15.53
C GLU A 295 -18.22 18.62 16.08
N LEU A 296 -17.88 17.66 15.21
CA LEU A 296 -17.25 16.40 15.62
C LEU A 296 -15.91 16.62 16.33
N SER A 297 -15.13 17.62 15.91
CA SER A 297 -13.88 17.98 16.57
C SER A 297 -14.12 18.50 17.99
N LYS A 298 -15.12 19.37 18.17
CA LYS A 298 -15.56 19.90 19.48
C LYS A 298 -16.08 18.78 20.37
N LEU A 299 -17.00 17.94 19.88
CA LEU A 299 -17.54 16.80 20.63
C LEU A 299 -16.43 15.84 21.05
N ARG A 300 -15.49 15.51 20.15
CA ARG A 300 -14.34 14.67 20.48
C ARG A 300 -13.52 15.28 21.62
N HIS A 301 -13.27 16.58 21.60
CA HIS A 301 -12.55 17.25 22.69
C HIS A 301 -13.31 17.14 24.03
N ILE A 302 -14.64 17.29 24.03
CA ILE A 302 -15.48 17.16 25.22
C ILE A 302 -15.47 15.71 25.74
N VAL A 303 -15.63 14.71 24.86
CA VAL A 303 -15.55 13.28 25.21
C VAL A 303 -14.19 12.98 25.87
N ARG A 304 -13.09 13.46 25.28
CA ARG A 304 -11.73 13.31 25.85
C ARG A 304 -11.62 13.95 27.23
N LYS A 305 -12.16 15.15 27.43
CA LYS A 305 -12.15 15.85 28.73
C LYS A 305 -12.94 15.08 29.78
N LYS A 306 -14.15 14.63 29.47
CA LYS A 306 -14.99 13.83 30.37
C LYS A 306 -14.36 12.47 30.68
N ARG A 307 -13.71 11.83 29.70
CA ARG A 307 -12.94 10.58 29.91
C ARG A 307 -11.85 10.77 30.96
N ARG A 308 -10.99 11.78 30.77
CA ARG A 308 -9.92 12.11 31.73
C ARG A 308 -10.46 12.41 33.12
N LEU A 309 -11.58 13.14 33.21
CA LEU A 309 -12.17 13.52 34.48
C LEU A 309 -12.64 12.29 35.27
N TYR A 310 -13.40 11.36 34.65
CA TYR A 310 -13.84 10.16 35.37
C TYR A 310 -12.65 9.25 35.73
N GLN A 311 -11.67 9.08 34.82
CA GLN A 311 -10.53 8.19 35.06
C GLN A 311 -9.62 8.66 36.21
N ARG A 312 -9.49 9.98 36.41
CA ARG A 312 -8.72 10.58 37.52
C ARG A 312 -9.48 10.61 38.84
N THR A 313 -10.79 10.34 38.83
CA THR A 313 -11.61 10.36 40.05
C THR A 313 -11.36 9.09 40.84
N LYS A 314 -10.87 9.24 42.08
CA LYS A 314 -10.59 8.13 43.01
C LYS A 314 -11.84 7.68 43.76
N GLU A 315 -12.70 8.62 44.13
CA GLU A 315 -13.94 8.37 44.88
C GLU A 315 -15.00 7.70 44.00
N GLU A 316 -15.52 6.55 44.45
CA GLU A 316 -16.29 5.64 43.60
C GLU A 316 -17.67 6.18 43.21
N GLU A 317 -18.37 6.87 44.13
CA GLU A 317 -19.69 7.45 43.84
C GLU A 317 -19.59 8.56 42.78
N ILE A 318 -18.69 9.51 42.98
CA ILE A 318 -18.43 10.61 42.03
C ILE A 318 -17.91 10.06 40.70
N ARG A 319 -17.05 9.04 40.74
CA ARG A 319 -16.54 8.36 39.55
C ARG A 319 -17.68 7.74 38.75
N ASN A 320 -18.64 7.09 39.39
CA ASN A 320 -19.80 6.49 38.72
C ASN A 320 -20.72 7.55 38.08
N ILE A 321 -20.95 8.67 38.75
CA ILE A 321 -21.68 9.81 38.16
C ILE A 321 -20.94 10.34 36.92
N ARG A 322 -19.64 10.61 37.01
CA ARG A 322 -18.82 11.11 35.89
C ARG A 322 -18.70 10.10 34.75
N LYS A 323 -18.72 8.79 35.05
CA LYS A 323 -18.75 7.72 34.06
C LYS A 323 -20.06 7.72 33.28
N LYS A 324 -21.20 7.92 33.96
CA LYS A 324 -22.51 8.10 33.30
C LYS A 324 -22.49 9.32 32.37
N GLU A 325 -22.00 10.46 32.84
CA GLU A 325 -21.86 11.66 31.99
C GLU A 325 -20.98 11.42 30.76
N TYR A 326 -19.83 10.76 30.94
CA TYR A 326 -18.94 10.39 29.85
C TYR A 326 -19.66 9.50 28.82
N ASN A 327 -20.39 8.47 29.27
CA ASN A 327 -21.14 7.59 28.39
C ASN A 327 -22.21 8.34 27.60
N THR A 328 -22.94 9.27 28.23
CA THR A 328 -23.93 10.11 27.54
C THR A 328 -23.29 10.92 26.42
N ILE A 329 -22.17 11.60 26.69
CA ILE A 329 -21.46 12.41 25.68
C ILE A 329 -20.79 11.52 24.62
N LYS A 330 -20.29 10.33 24.98
CA LYS A 330 -19.75 9.34 24.03
C LYS A 330 -20.84 8.87 23.05
N ASN A 331 -22.04 8.57 23.54
CA ASN A 331 -23.17 8.15 22.71
C ASN A 331 -23.60 9.27 21.76
N LEU A 332 -23.74 10.50 22.26
CA LEU A 332 -24.02 11.67 21.44
C LEU A 332 -22.99 11.84 20.32
N TYR A 333 -21.71 11.68 20.64
CA TYR A 333 -20.63 11.73 19.66
C TYR A 333 -20.73 10.61 18.62
N GLN A 334 -21.04 9.38 19.03
CA GLN A 334 -21.25 8.25 18.13
C GLN A 334 -22.42 8.48 17.16
N ASP A 335 -23.53 9.03 17.66
CA ASP A 335 -24.71 9.33 16.84
C ASP A 335 -24.42 10.46 15.86
N LYS A 336 -23.70 11.50 16.29
CA LYS A 336 -23.26 12.57 15.39
C LYS A 336 -22.34 12.06 14.27
N ILE A 337 -21.45 11.10 14.55
CA ILE A 337 -20.64 10.46 13.50
C ILE A 337 -21.53 9.78 12.45
N LYS A 338 -22.57 9.06 12.87
CA LYS A 338 -23.50 8.40 11.93
C LYS A 338 -24.22 9.43 11.06
N GLU A 339 -24.70 10.50 11.68
CA GLU A 339 -25.40 11.60 11.03
C GLU A 339 -24.51 12.29 9.98
N GLU A 340 -23.31 12.71 10.36
CA GLU A 340 -22.37 13.41 9.48
C GLU A 340 -21.92 12.54 8.30
N LYS A 341 -21.72 11.23 8.54
CA LYS A 341 -21.42 10.28 7.46
C LYS A 341 -22.58 10.17 6.47
N LEU A 342 -23.82 10.10 6.96
CA LEU A 342 -25.01 10.05 6.12
C LEU A 342 -25.20 11.37 5.34
N ASN A 343 -24.99 12.51 5.98
CA ASN A 343 -25.12 13.83 5.36
C ASN A 343 -24.05 14.05 4.28
N SER A 344 -22.79 13.70 4.57
CA SER A 344 -21.69 13.73 3.60
C SER A 344 -21.99 12.84 2.39
N TRP A 345 -22.53 11.63 2.64
CA TRP A 345 -22.96 10.73 1.57
C TRP A 345 -24.09 11.33 0.73
N LYS A 346 -25.16 11.85 1.34
CA LYS A 346 -26.26 12.52 0.62
C LYS A 346 -25.76 13.69 -0.22
N SER A 347 -24.94 14.57 0.37
CA SER A 347 -24.35 15.73 -0.32
C SER A 347 -23.51 15.31 -1.53
N TYR A 348 -22.70 14.25 -1.38
CA TYR A 348 -21.91 13.70 -2.48
C TYR A 348 -22.80 13.25 -3.65
N PHE A 349 -23.90 12.53 -3.40
CA PHE A 349 -24.82 12.10 -4.46
C PHE A 349 -25.60 13.25 -5.08
N SER A 350 -26.01 14.25 -4.29
CA SER A 350 -26.69 15.44 -4.82
C SER A 350 -25.82 16.26 -5.78
N GLN A 351 -24.49 16.19 -5.65
CA GLN A 351 -23.54 16.88 -6.55
C GLN A 351 -23.25 16.09 -7.83
N VAL A 352 -23.59 14.80 -7.88
CA VAL A 352 -23.40 13.97 -9.08
C VAL A 352 -24.53 14.25 -10.06
N ASN A 353 -24.32 15.24 -10.94
CA ASN A 353 -25.21 15.51 -12.06
C ASN A 353 -25.18 14.36 -13.09
N SER A 354 -26.32 14.14 -13.75
CA SER A 354 -26.54 13.15 -14.82
C SER A 354 -25.62 13.30 -16.04
N THR A 355 -24.89 14.41 -16.15
CA THR A 355 -23.99 14.76 -17.25
C THR A 355 -22.55 14.25 -17.10
N ASN A 356 -22.21 13.54 -16.01
CA ASN A 356 -20.84 13.05 -15.80
C ASN A 356 -20.77 11.51 -15.84
N PRO A 357 -20.72 10.88 -17.05
CA PRO A 357 -20.72 9.42 -17.24
C PRO A 357 -19.48 8.69 -16.65
N GLY A 358 -18.55 9.43 -16.05
CA GLY A 358 -17.39 8.91 -15.30
C GLY A 358 -17.39 9.26 -13.80
N SER A 359 -18.51 9.74 -13.24
CA SER A 359 -18.58 10.06 -11.81
C SER A 359 -18.27 8.85 -10.94
N THR A 360 -17.54 9.04 -9.83
CA THR A 360 -17.18 7.94 -8.93
C THR A 360 -18.41 7.21 -8.36
N ALA A 361 -19.55 7.91 -8.21
CA ALA A 361 -20.83 7.29 -7.88
C ALA A 361 -21.30 6.28 -8.94
N TYR A 362 -21.28 6.65 -10.23
CA TYR A 362 -21.64 5.72 -11.32
C TYR A 362 -20.70 4.51 -11.39
N ILE A 363 -19.39 4.73 -11.25
CA ILE A 363 -18.39 3.64 -11.20
C ILE A 363 -18.65 2.70 -10.01
N MET A 364 -19.05 3.25 -8.87
CA MET A 364 -19.36 2.48 -7.67
C MET A 364 -20.62 1.63 -7.84
N VAL A 365 -21.73 2.23 -8.33
CA VAL A 365 -23.00 1.51 -8.54
C VAL A 365 -22.87 0.46 -9.63
N SER A 366 -22.09 0.73 -10.68
CA SER A 366 -21.82 -0.23 -11.77
C SER A 366 -20.86 -1.36 -11.39
N GLY A 367 -20.37 -1.41 -10.14
CA GLY A 367 -19.44 -2.44 -9.67
C GLY A 367 -18.05 -2.37 -10.32
N LYS A 368 -17.74 -1.28 -11.03
CA LYS A 368 -16.48 -1.08 -11.75
C LYS A 368 -15.36 -0.49 -10.87
N LEU A 369 -15.65 -0.26 -9.59
CA LEU A 369 -14.69 0.25 -8.63
C LEU A 369 -13.63 -0.82 -8.32
N LYS A 370 -12.44 -0.67 -8.90
CA LYS A 370 -11.33 -1.60 -8.65
C LYS A 370 -10.67 -1.30 -7.30
N PRO A 371 -10.51 -2.29 -6.41
CA PRO A 371 -9.72 -2.14 -5.20
C PRO A 371 -8.24 -1.97 -5.56
N ALA A 372 -7.46 -1.41 -4.63
CA ALA A 372 -6.00 -1.40 -4.76
C ALA A 372 -5.48 -2.83 -4.87
N MET A 373 -4.60 -3.06 -5.86
CA MET A 373 -4.06 -4.38 -6.12
C MET A 373 -3.15 -4.82 -4.96
N THR A 374 -3.37 -6.04 -4.47
CA THR A 374 -2.49 -6.74 -3.55
C THR A 374 -1.78 -7.87 -4.30
N VAL A 375 -0.52 -8.12 -3.96
CA VAL A 375 0.27 -9.23 -4.50
C VAL A 375 0.42 -10.27 -3.39
N SER A 376 0.44 -11.55 -3.75
CA SER A 376 0.58 -12.67 -2.84
C SER A 376 1.58 -13.69 -3.37
N THR A 377 2.18 -14.48 -2.47
CA THR A 377 3.00 -15.63 -2.84
C THR A 377 2.23 -16.56 -3.77
N ILE A 378 2.87 -17.02 -4.84
CA ILE A 378 2.29 -17.97 -5.81
C ILE A 378 2.51 -19.40 -5.32
N LYS A 379 1.53 -20.28 -5.56
CA LYS A 379 1.64 -21.72 -5.32
C LYS A 379 2.26 -22.36 -6.56
N LYS A 380 3.41 -23.01 -6.39
CA LYS A 380 4.12 -23.70 -7.46
C LYS A 380 3.44 -25.03 -7.81
N GLY A 381 3.82 -25.61 -8.95
CA GLY A 381 3.30 -26.89 -9.43
C GLY A 381 3.55 -28.08 -8.46
N ASP A 382 4.59 -28.00 -7.63
CA ASP A 382 4.90 -28.99 -6.58
C ASP A 382 4.02 -28.86 -5.32
N GLY A 383 3.11 -27.88 -5.29
CA GLY A 383 2.21 -27.62 -4.17
C GLY A 383 2.78 -26.70 -3.08
N THR A 384 4.07 -26.33 -3.16
CA THR A 384 4.70 -25.38 -2.25
C THR A 384 4.39 -23.93 -2.64
N PHE A 385 4.59 -22.99 -1.71
CA PHE A 385 4.49 -21.57 -2.02
C PHE A 385 5.88 -20.98 -2.22
N THR A 386 5.96 -19.97 -3.07
CA THR A 386 7.11 -19.05 -3.13
C THR A 386 7.45 -18.48 -1.74
N ALA A 387 8.73 -18.37 -1.45
CA ALA A 387 9.29 -18.12 -0.14
C ALA A 387 9.29 -16.63 0.25
N ASP A 388 9.44 -15.74 -0.74
CA ASP A 388 9.58 -14.30 -0.57
C ASP A 388 9.15 -13.53 -1.83
N LEU A 389 9.26 -12.21 -1.76
CA LEU A 389 8.96 -11.28 -2.86
C LEU A 389 9.84 -11.52 -4.09
N GLU A 390 11.12 -11.82 -3.92
CA GLU A 390 12.05 -11.99 -5.03
C GLU A 390 11.70 -13.25 -5.83
N GLU A 391 11.53 -14.38 -5.16
CA GLU A 391 11.12 -15.63 -5.81
C GLU A 391 9.74 -15.50 -6.45
N THR A 392 8.79 -14.83 -5.79
CA THR A 392 7.47 -14.57 -6.38
C THR A 392 7.58 -13.75 -7.66
N LEU A 393 8.40 -12.70 -7.68
CA LEU A 393 8.61 -11.87 -8.86
C LEU A 393 9.30 -12.65 -9.97
N ASN A 394 10.29 -13.49 -9.66
CA ASN A 394 10.97 -14.33 -10.65
C ASN A 394 9.99 -15.31 -11.31
N VAL A 395 9.16 -16.00 -10.53
CA VAL A 395 8.11 -16.88 -11.06
C VAL A 395 7.15 -16.12 -11.96
N ILE A 396 6.73 -14.90 -11.59
CA ILE A 396 5.87 -14.07 -12.43
C ILE A 396 6.57 -13.72 -13.74
N VAL A 397 7.83 -13.27 -13.68
CA VAL A 397 8.61 -12.87 -14.85
C VAL A 397 8.81 -14.05 -15.79
N GLU A 398 9.22 -15.20 -15.29
CA GLU A 398 9.45 -16.41 -16.08
C GLU A 398 8.17 -16.88 -16.80
N ASN A 399 7.01 -16.80 -16.14
CA ASN A 399 5.75 -17.24 -16.74
C ASN A 399 5.11 -16.19 -17.66
N MET A 400 5.27 -14.89 -17.37
CA MET A 400 4.65 -13.81 -18.15
C MET A 400 5.52 -13.30 -19.30
N LEU A 401 6.83 -13.52 -19.23
CA LEU A 401 7.83 -13.09 -20.22
C LEU A 401 8.68 -14.30 -20.65
N PRO A 402 8.08 -15.28 -21.35
CA PRO A 402 8.82 -16.46 -21.82
C PRO A 402 9.96 -16.04 -22.75
N GLN A 403 11.02 -16.85 -22.77
CA GLN A 403 12.10 -16.65 -23.73
C GLN A 403 11.61 -16.92 -25.15
N ASP A 404 12.16 -16.18 -26.12
CA ASP A 404 11.89 -16.42 -27.53
C ASP A 404 12.50 -17.77 -27.95
N ASP A 405 11.64 -18.72 -28.30
CA ASP A 405 12.04 -20.06 -28.73
C ASP A 405 11.50 -20.33 -30.13
N THR A 406 12.40 -20.28 -31.11
CA THR A 406 12.09 -20.51 -32.52
C THR A 406 11.53 -21.91 -32.79
N SER A 407 11.75 -22.89 -31.90
CA SER A 407 11.19 -24.23 -32.06
C SER A 407 9.67 -24.27 -31.86
N GLN A 408 9.12 -23.26 -31.17
CA GLN A 408 7.67 -23.09 -30.96
C GLN A 408 7.03 -22.12 -31.96
N ASP A 409 7.76 -21.69 -32.99
CA ASP A 409 7.24 -20.79 -34.01
C ASP A 409 6.15 -21.46 -34.85
N GLU A 410 4.98 -20.81 -34.90
CA GLU A 410 3.94 -21.12 -35.89
C GLU A 410 4.36 -20.64 -37.29
N GLU A 411 3.64 -21.08 -38.32
CA GLU A 411 3.85 -20.69 -39.73
C GLU A 411 3.92 -19.15 -39.91
N VAL A 412 3.08 -18.42 -39.18
CA VAL A 412 3.02 -16.95 -39.21
C VAL A 412 4.29 -16.34 -38.62
N HIS A 413 4.81 -16.89 -37.52
CA HIS A 413 6.05 -16.41 -36.89
C HIS A 413 7.24 -16.62 -37.83
N ARG A 414 7.33 -17.79 -38.47
CA ARG A 414 8.39 -18.09 -39.46
C ARG A 414 8.39 -17.09 -40.62
N LYS A 415 7.22 -16.83 -41.22
CA LYS A 415 7.09 -15.84 -42.31
C LYS A 415 7.49 -14.44 -41.86
N LEU A 416 7.08 -14.01 -40.66
CA LEU A 416 7.45 -12.71 -40.11
C LEU A 416 8.98 -12.56 -39.98
N ARG A 417 9.69 -13.60 -39.50
CA ARG A 417 11.15 -13.57 -39.38
C ARG A 417 11.86 -13.46 -40.73
N GLU A 418 11.27 -14.00 -41.80
CA GLU A 418 11.80 -13.87 -43.17
C GLU A 418 11.58 -12.46 -43.75
N GLU A 419 10.42 -11.85 -43.50
CA GLU A 419 10.06 -10.50 -43.97
C GLU A 419 10.89 -9.38 -43.29
N VAL A 420 11.26 -9.54 -42.02
CA VAL A 420 11.98 -8.53 -41.20
C VAL A 420 13.43 -8.27 -41.66
N LYS A 421 13.92 -8.97 -42.70
CA LYS A 421 15.27 -8.74 -43.26
C LYS A 421 15.44 -7.40 -44.00
N LEU A 422 14.36 -6.70 -44.32
CA LEU A 422 14.41 -5.40 -44.99
C LEU A 422 14.58 -4.26 -43.98
N LEU A 423 15.56 -3.38 -44.20
CA LEU A 423 15.79 -2.20 -43.36
C LEU A 423 14.73 -1.12 -43.66
N PRO A 424 14.11 -0.52 -42.64
CA PRO A 424 13.06 0.47 -42.84
C PRO A 424 13.58 1.79 -43.41
N ASN A 425 12.75 2.44 -44.23
CA ASN A 425 12.98 3.80 -44.69
C ASN A 425 12.40 4.85 -43.71
N ARG A 426 12.65 6.13 -43.98
CA ARG A 426 12.23 7.23 -43.08
C ARG A 426 10.71 7.37 -43.04
N GLU A 427 10.07 7.16 -44.17
CA GLU A 427 8.63 7.27 -44.33
C GLU A 427 7.91 6.18 -43.52
N GLU A 428 8.43 4.95 -43.53
CA GLU A 428 7.96 3.83 -42.72
C GLU A 428 8.12 4.08 -41.23
N VAL A 429 9.31 4.52 -40.78
CA VAL A 429 9.56 4.84 -39.37
C VAL A 429 8.63 5.96 -38.90
N ARG A 430 8.50 7.04 -39.70
CA ARG A 430 7.59 8.14 -39.39
C ARG A 430 6.15 7.68 -39.28
N HIS A 431 5.67 6.93 -40.27
CA HIS A 431 4.30 6.43 -40.31
C HIS A 431 4.02 5.59 -39.07
N THR A 432 4.93 4.68 -38.73
CA THR A 432 4.84 3.82 -37.55
C THR A 432 4.71 4.63 -36.27
N ILE A 433 5.60 5.63 -36.05
CA ILE A 433 5.52 6.52 -34.88
C ILE A 433 4.16 7.24 -34.84
N ALA A 434 3.67 7.72 -35.99
CA ALA A 434 2.41 8.46 -36.08
C ALA A 434 1.15 7.60 -35.80
N THR A 435 1.21 6.29 -36.05
CA THR A 435 0.08 5.38 -35.75
C THR A 435 -0.15 5.17 -34.24
N PHE A 436 0.87 5.39 -33.41
CA PHE A 436 0.73 5.22 -31.97
C PHE A 436 -0.16 6.31 -31.36
N ASN A 437 -1.07 5.89 -30.48
CA ASN A 437 -1.93 6.82 -29.76
C ASN A 437 -1.14 7.55 -28.67
N TYR A 438 -0.87 8.85 -28.86
CA TYR A 438 -0.15 9.70 -27.90
C TYR A 438 -0.82 9.83 -26.51
N LYS A 439 -2.08 9.40 -26.36
CA LYS A 439 -2.79 9.36 -25.07
C LYS A 439 -2.45 8.11 -24.26
N LYS A 440 -1.71 7.14 -24.82
CA LYS A 440 -1.21 5.97 -24.08
C LYS A 440 -0.09 6.40 -23.12
N ALA A 441 0.14 5.57 -22.09
CA ALA A 441 1.21 5.81 -21.13
C ALA A 441 2.58 5.74 -21.82
N SER A 442 3.43 6.73 -21.55
CA SER A 442 4.85 6.73 -21.93
C SER A 442 5.65 5.74 -21.08
N GLY A 443 6.87 5.43 -21.55
CA GLY A 443 7.85 4.64 -20.80
C GLY A 443 8.37 5.38 -19.57
N GLU A 444 9.39 4.81 -18.92
CA GLU A 444 10.06 5.44 -17.78
C GLU A 444 10.75 6.76 -18.15
N ASP A 445 11.03 6.96 -19.44
CA ASP A 445 11.53 8.19 -20.01
C ASP A 445 10.55 9.38 -19.94
N GLY A 446 9.26 9.11 -19.74
CA GLY A 446 8.18 10.08 -19.80
C GLY A 446 7.93 10.68 -21.19
N LEU A 447 8.60 10.18 -22.23
CA LEU A 447 8.48 10.67 -23.60
C LEU A 447 7.26 10.01 -24.26
N ASN A 448 6.21 10.80 -24.49
CA ASN A 448 5.05 10.30 -25.22
C ASN A 448 5.29 10.31 -26.73
N THR A 449 4.45 9.59 -27.46
CA THR A 449 4.49 9.49 -28.92
C THR A 449 4.54 10.84 -29.63
N LEU A 450 3.85 11.87 -29.13
CA LEU A 450 3.84 13.17 -29.80
C LEU A 450 5.21 13.89 -29.66
N ILE A 451 5.91 13.72 -28.53
CA ILE A 451 7.28 14.21 -28.38
C ILE A 451 8.21 13.45 -29.33
N LEU A 452 8.08 12.12 -29.43
CA LEU A 452 8.87 11.29 -30.34
C LEU A 452 8.61 11.64 -31.81
N LEU A 453 7.36 11.91 -32.20
CA LEU A 453 7.01 12.32 -33.56
C LEU A 453 7.62 13.67 -33.91
N LYS A 454 7.61 14.63 -32.97
CA LYS A 454 8.26 15.94 -33.13
C LYS A 454 9.78 15.82 -33.15
N ALA A 455 10.35 14.89 -32.39
CA ALA A 455 11.77 14.60 -32.47
C ALA A 455 12.15 13.99 -33.82
N PHE A 456 11.34 13.06 -34.34
CA PHE A 456 11.52 12.47 -35.66
C PHE A 456 11.46 13.51 -36.79
N ASP A 457 10.54 14.46 -36.70
CA ASP A 457 10.44 15.57 -37.68
C ASP A 457 11.73 16.41 -37.78
N LEU A 458 12.51 16.46 -36.70
CA LEU A 458 13.73 17.26 -36.59
C LEU A 458 15.00 16.45 -36.84
N LEU A 459 14.99 15.16 -36.49
CA LEU A 459 16.13 14.24 -36.58
C LEU A 459 15.79 12.94 -37.34
N PRO A 460 15.22 13.01 -38.56
CA PRO A 460 14.71 11.81 -39.24
C PRO A 460 15.83 10.83 -39.60
N LEU A 461 17.00 11.32 -40.01
CA LEU A 461 18.14 10.48 -40.37
C LEU A 461 18.68 9.71 -39.15
N SER A 462 18.83 10.39 -38.02
CA SER A 462 19.36 9.82 -36.78
C SER A 462 18.48 8.72 -36.21
N LEU A 463 17.16 8.95 -36.16
CA LEU A 463 16.22 7.96 -35.63
C LEU A 463 16.05 6.78 -36.57
N THR A 464 16.03 6.99 -37.90
CA THR A 464 16.00 5.88 -38.87
C THR A 464 17.30 5.06 -38.80
N GLU A 465 18.47 5.70 -38.70
CA GLU A 465 19.74 4.98 -38.54
C GLU A 465 19.76 4.14 -37.25
N LEU A 466 19.21 4.65 -36.14
CA LEU A 466 19.07 3.88 -34.90
C LEU A 466 18.25 2.59 -35.13
N TYR A 467 17.06 2.71 -35.72
CA TYR A 467 16.22 1.53 -36.01
C TYR A 467 16.91 0.56 -36.98
N ASN A 468 17.61 1.08 -38.01
CA ASN A 468 18.34 0.26 -38.96
C ASN A 468 19.48 -0.51 -38.32
N ARG A 469 20.23 0.09 -37.37
CA ARG A 469 21.26 -0.61 -36.60
C ARG A 469 20.65 -1.66 -35.68
N CYS A 470 19.57 -1.33 -34.98
CA CYS A 470 18.88 -2.30 -34.12
C CYS A 470 18.46 -3.55 -34.91
N LEU A 471 17.88 -3.36 -36.10
CA LEU A 471 17.45 -4.46 -36.97
C LEU A 471 18.64 -5.19 -37.62
N GLY A 472 19.61 -4.45 -38.15
CA GLY A 472 20.78 -5.02 -38.84
C GLY A 472 21.70 -5.82 -37.91
N ASP A 473 21.92 -5.32 -36.69
CA ASP A 473 22.78 -5.97 -35.70
C ASP A 473 22.01 -6.99 -34.83
N GLY A 474 20.68 -7.04 -34.93
CA GLY A 474 19.83 -7.88 -34.07
C GLY A 474 19.87 -7.45 -32.60
N ILE A 475 20.08 -6.16 -32.33
CA ILE A 475 20.26 -5.61 -30.98
C ILE A 475 19.08 -4.72 -30.61
N PHE A 476 18.56 -4.92 -29.40
CA PHE A 476 17.69 -3.93 -28.75
C PHE A 476 18.54 -3.09 -27.78
N PRO A 477 18.50 -1.75 -27.86
CA PRO A 477 19.26 -0.87 -26.95
C PRO A 477 19.00 -1.19 -25.48
N ARG A 478 20.06 -1.18 -24.67
CA ARG A 478 19.99 -1.55 -23.24
C ARG A 478 18.97 -0.71 -22.47
N ILE A 479 18.92 0.60 -22.73
CA ILE A 479 17.98 1.52 -22.08
C ILE A 479 16.51 1.19 -22.40
N TRP A 480 16.21 0.61 -23.57
CA TRP A 480 14.86 0.23 -23.95
C TRP A 480 14.43 -1.12 -23.36
N LYS A 481 15.38 -1.93 -22.86
CA LYS A 481 15.06 -3.19 -22.13
C LYS A 481 14.51 -2.92 -20.73
N LEU A 482 14.62 -1.69 -20.24
CA LEU A 482 14.02 -1.27 -18.97
C LEU A 482 12.53 -1.01 -19.20
N SER A 483 11.68 -1.79 -18.55
CA SER A 483 10.23 -1.60 -18.63
C SER A 483 9.57 -1.75 -17.27
N LYS A 484 8.56 -0.91 -17.04
CA LYS A 484 7.68 -1.02 -15.88
C LYS A 484 6.50 -1.91 -16.23
N VAL A 485 6.55 -3.14 -15.74
CA VAL A 485 5.45 -4.09 -15.91
C VAL A 485 4.38 -3.84 -14.84
N ILE A 486 3.16 -3.52 -15.27
CA ILE A 486 1.99 -3.44 -14.39
C ILE A 486 1.17 -4.70 -14.59
N LEU A 487 1.23 -5.59 -13.60
CA LEU A 487 0.41 -6.79 -13.61
C LEU A 487 -1.06 -6.40 -13.47
N THR A 488 -1.91 -7.04 -14.27
CA THR A 488 -3.36 -6.86 -14.20
C THR A 488 -4.02 -8.22 -14.13
N ASN A 489 -4.66 -8.52 -13.00
CA ASN A 489 -5.43 -9.75 -12.87
C ASN A 489 -6.68 -9.66 -13.77
N LYS A 490 -6.78 -10.57 -14.73
CA LYS A 490 -8.02 -10.75 -15.52
C LYS A 490 -9.00 -11.57 -14.69
N VAL A 491 -10.09 -10.95 -14.26
CA VAL A 491 -11.20 -11.61 -13.55
C VAL A 491 -11.76 -12.74 -14.42
N GLY A 492 -11.96 -13.93 -13.86
CA GLY A 492 -12.51 -15.10 -14.56
C GLY A 492 -11.48 -16.06 -15.17
N LYS A 493 -10.17 -15.83 -14.96
CA LYS A 493 -9.10 -16.79 -15.28
C LYS A 493 -8.29 -17.10 -14.02
N GLU A 494 -8.94 -17.73 -13.05
CA GLU A 494 -8.36 -18.02 -11.72
C GLU A 494 -7.22 -19.05 -11.74
N ASN A 495 -6.95 -19.67 -12.90
CA ASN A 495 -5.96 -20.74 -13.09
C ASN A 495 -4.72 -20.35 -13.91
N ILE A 496 -4.41 -19.06 -14.06
CA ILE A 496 -3.17 -18.63 -14.73
C ILE A 496 -2.32 -17.81 -13.77
N CYS A 497 -1.75 -18.51 -12.79
CA CYS A 497 -0.43 -18.32 -12.19
C CYS A 497 -0.22 -19.47 -11.20
#